data_AF-A0A954NQ62-F1
#
_entry.id   AF-A0A954NQ62-F1
#
_cell.length_a   1.000
_cell.length_b   1.000
_cell.length_c   1.000
_cell.angle_alpha   90.00
_cell.angle_beta   90.00
_cell.angle_gamma   90.00
#
_symmetry.space_group_name_H-M   'P 1'
#
loop_
_entity.id
_entity.type
_entity.pdbx_description
1 polymer ?
#
loop_
_entity_poly.entity_id
_entity_poly.type
_entity_poly.pdbx_seq_one_letter_code
_entity_poly.pdbx_strand_id
1 'polypeptide(L)'
;MKFDDAHLAYCTNIHPAETWEETDRVLRGDVLAVRDELRNAGDLGADEPFAIGLRLSARAARELLEPGHIDRFRGWLEETNTYVFTINGFPYGDFHGTRVKEKVFQPDWTDPRRVEYTMDLFRILAGIAKPGTGASVSTLPGSHKSFGADEPVMLRHLAE
;
A
#
# COMPACT_ATOMS: atom_id res chain seq x y z
N MET A 1 -11.92 -13.89 0.63
CA MET A 1 -11.39 -15.24 0.89
C MET A 1 -10.39 -15.22 2.03
N LYS A 2 -10.77 -15.76 3.19
CA LYS A 2 -9.83 -16.11 4.26
C LYS A 2 -9.48 -17.59 4.14
N PHE A 3 -8.20 -17.92 4.20
CA PHE A 3 -7.72 -19.29 4.34
C PHE A 3 -7.21 -19.45 5.76
N ASP A 4 -7.98 -20.12 6.61
CA ASP A 4 -7.73 -20.18 8.06
C ASP A 4 -7.55 -18.76 8.64
N ASP A 5 -6.39 -18.48 9.22
CA ASP A 5 -6.02 -17.18 9.79
C ASP A 5 -5.41 -16.21 8.76
N ALA A 6 -5.28 -16.60 7.50
CA ALA A 6 -4.65 -15.81 6.44
C ALA A 6 -5.67 -15.09 5.55
N HIS A 7 -5.28 -13.93 5.05
CA HIS A 7 -6.04 -13.14 4.08
C HIS A 7 -5.55 -13.44 2.65
N LEU A 8 -6.41 -13.97 1.78
CA LEU A 8 -6.10 -13.99 0.34
C LEU A 8 -6.47 -12.62 -0.25
N ALA A 9 -5.48 -11.98 -0.87
CA ALA A 9 -5.62 -10.62 -1.36
C ALA A 9 -5.10 -10.45 -2.78
N TYR A 10 -5.74 -9.56 -3.53
CA TYR A 10 -5.16 -9.07 -4.77
C TYR A 10 -4.17 -7.95 -4.45
N CYS A 11 -2.91 -8.14 -4.84
CA CYS A 11 -1.84 -7.20 -4.55
C CYS A 11 -1.67 -6.21 -5.71
N THR A 12 -1.72 -4.90 -5.42
CA THR A 12 -1.61 -3.87 -6.46
C THR A 12 -0.16 -3.52 -6.83
N ASN A 13 0.85 -4.22 -6.29
CA ASN A 13 2.28 -4.03 -6.60
C ASN A 13 2.61 -4.16 -8.09
N ILE A 14 1.83 -4.93 -8.85
CA ILE A 14 2.07 -5.15 -10.28
C ILE A 14 1.74 -3.91 -11.12
N HIS A 15 0.97 -2.97 -10.57
CA HIS A 15 0.46 -1.82 -11.29
C HIS A 15 1.42 -0.62 -11.17
N PRO A 16 1.80 0.01 -12.29
CA PRO A 16 2.64 1.19 -12.30
C PRO A 16 1.82 2.44 -11.94
N ALA A 17 1.37 2.54 -10.69
CA ALA A 17 0.60 3.68 -10.18
C ALA A 17 1.43 4.48 -9.17
N GLU A 18 1.71 5.74 -9.51
CA GLU A 18 2.55 6.63 -8.71
C GLU A 18 1.76 7.83 -8.16
N THR A 19 0.60 8.13 -8.73
CA THR A 19 -0.38 9.10 -8.19
C THR A 19 -1.57 8.40 -7.53
N TRP A 20 -2.30 9.12 -6.68
CA TRP A 20 -3.55 8.63 -6.12
C TRP A 20 -4.59 8.40 -7.23
N GLU A 21 -4.65 9.27 -8.24
CA GLU A 21 -5.55 9.10 -9.38
C GLU A 21 -5.28 7.81 -10.16
N GLU A 22 -4.01 7.48 -10.41
CA GLU A 22 -3.63 6.22 -11.05
C GLU A 22 -3.97 5.02 -10.18
N THR A 23 -3.75 5.14 -8.86
CA THR A 23 -4.08 4.09 -7.89
C THR A 23 -5.59 3.85 -7.86
N ASP A 24 -6.40 4.91 -7.80
CA ASP A 24 -7.87 4.84 -7.81
C ASP A 24 -8.39 4.23 -9.12
N ARG A 25 -7.76 4.54 -10.26
CA ARG A 25 -8.10 3.91 -11.55
C ARG A 25 -7.85 2.40 -11.54
N VAL A 26 -6.70 1.96 -11.01
CA VAL A 26 -6.38 0.53 -10.84
C VAL A 26 -7.38 -0.15 -9.90
N LEU A 27 -7.72 0.50 -8.78
CA LEU A 27 -8.67 -0.01 -7.79
C LEU A 27 -10.07 -0.19 -8.40
N ARG A 28 -10.56 0.78 -9.17
CA ARG A 28 -11.89 0.74 -9.78
C ARG A 28 -11.97 -0.10 -11.06
N GLY A 29 -10.86 -0.27 -11.75
CA GLY A 29 -10.74 -1.09 -12.95
C GLY A 29 -10.28 -2.49 -12.61
N ASP A 30 -8.96 -2.70 -12.62
CA ASP A 30 -8.31 -4.01 -12.54
C ASP A 30 -8.70 -4.82 -11.29
N VAL A 31 -8.74 -4.16 -10.12
CA VAL A 31 -9.07 -4.86 -8.86
C VAL A 31 -10.51 -5.34 -8.84
N LEU A 32 -11.47 -4.51 -9.29
CA LEU A 32 -12.87 -4.92 -9.36
C LEU A 32 -13.10 -5.98 -10.43
N ALA A 33 -12.40 -5.89 -11.57
CA ALA A 33 -12.47 -6.91 -12.61
C ALA A 33 -12.06 -8.28 -12.06
N VAL A 34 -10.95 -8.38 -11.33
CA VAL A 34 -10.52 -9.65 -10.72
C VAL A 34 -11.53 -10.14 -9.68
N ARG A 35 -12.05 -9.26 -8.81
CA ARG A 35 -13.09 -9.61 -7.85
C ARG A 35 -14.33 -10.20 -8.54
N ASP A 36 -14.77 -9.55 -9.60
CA ASP A 36 -16.00 -9.91 -10.31
C ASP A 36 -15.83 -11.22 -11.09
N GLU A 37 -14.67 -11.46 -11.69
CA GLU A 37 -14.33 -12.76 -12.28
C GLU A 37 -14.39 -13.89 -11.24
N LEU A 38 -13.82 -13.69 -10.04
CA LEU A 38 -13.88 -14.70 -8.97
C LEU A 38 -15.31 -14.94 -8.47
N ARG A 39 -16.15 -13.90 -8.42
CA ARG A 39 -17.58 -14.05 -8.09
C ARG A 39 -18.32 -14.82 -9.16
N ASN A 40 -18.07 -14.51 -10.43
CA ASN A 40 -18.70 -15.19 -11.56
C ASN A 40 -18.30 -16.67 -11.64
N ALA A 41 -17.05 -16.98 -11.31
CA ALA A 41 -16.55 -18.35 -11.22
C ALA A 41 -17.12 -19.13 -10.01
N GLY A 42 -17.75 -18.44 -9.03
CA GLY A 42 -18.24 -19.03 -7.80
C GLY A 42 -17.16 -19.24 -6.73
N ASP A 43 -15.94 -18.75 -6.97
CA ASP A 43 -14.82 -18.84 -6.03
C ASP A 43 -14.94 -17.81 -4.90
N LEU A 44 -15.62 -16.69 -5.12
CA LEU A 44 -15.88 -15.66 -4.10
C LEU A 44 -17.40 -15.45 -3.93
N GLY A 45 -17.90 -15.57 -2.70
CA GLY A 45 -19.30 -15.31 -2.41
C GLY A 45 -19.70 -13.85 -2.69
N ALA A 46 -20.97 -13.61 -3.06
CA ALA A 46 -21.46 -12.25 -3.33
C ALA A 46 -21.30 -11.29 -2.13
N ASP A 47 -21.61 -11.79 -0.93
CA ASP A 47 -21.46 -11.05 0.33
C ASP A 47 -20.07 -11.20 0.95
N GLU A 48 -19.18 -12.00 0.36
CA GLU A 48 -17.85 -12.20 0.89
C GLU A 48 -16.93 -11.02 0.54
N PRO A 49 -16.26 -10.41 1.54
CA PRO A 49 -15.41 -9.26 1.29
C PRO A 49 -14.12 -9.64 0.56
N PHE A 50 -13.74 -8.81 -0.40
CA PHE A 50 -12.53 -9.00 -1.20
C PHE A 50 -11.34 -8.21 -0.64
N ALA A 51 -10.25 -8.91 -0.32
CA ALA A 51 -9.09 -8.28 0.30
C ALA A 51 -8.16 -7.65 -0.74
N ILE A 52 -7.65 -6.47 -0.43
CA ILE A 52 -6.72 -5.72 -1.25
C ILE A 52 -5.40 -5.57 -0.48
N GLY A 53 -4.30 -6.02 -1.11
CA GLY A 53 -2.95 -5.70 -0.68
C GLY A 53 -2.50 -4.44 -1.41
N LEU A 54 -2.68 -3.29 -0.79
CA LEU A 54 -2.50 -2.00 -1.46
C LEU A 54 -1.02 -1.65 -1.58
N ARG A 55 -0.57 -1.20 -2.74
CA ARG A 55 0.69 -0.49 -2.94
C ARG A 55 0.40 0.99 -3.04
N LEU A 56 1.16 1.80 -2.32
CA LEU A 56 1.18 3.25 -2.53
C LEU A 56 2.62 3.69 -2.83
N SER A 57 2.75 4.78 -3.57
CA SER A 57 3.96 5.59 -3.61
C SER A 57 3.86 6.67 -2.52
N ALA A 58 4.98 7.35 -2.22
CA ALA A 58 4.98 8.51 -1.34
C ALA A 58 4.15 9.66 -1.88
N ARG A 59 4.03 9.79 -3.22
CA ARG A 59 3.16 10.79 -3.84
C ARG A 59 1.69 10.43 -3.65
N ALA A 60 1.30 9.21 -4.00
CA ALA A 60 -0.07 8.73 -3.84
C ALA A 60 -0.53 8.77 -2.38
N ALA A 61 0.36 8.44 -1.43
CA ALA A 61 0.05 8.52 0.01
C ALA A 61 -0.26 9.97 0.45
N ARG A 62 0.57 10.95 0.05
CA ARG A 62 0.31 12.36 0.35
C ARG A 62 -0.99 12.88 -0.28
N GLU A 63 -1.24 12.53 -1.54
CA GLU A 63 -2.47 12.90 -2.26
C GLU A 63 -3.71 12.27 -1.60
N LEU A 64 -3.62 11.01 -1.15
CA LEU A 64 -4.72 10.34 -0.42
C LEU A 64 -4.99 10.97 0.96
N LEU A 65 -3.97 11.54 1.60
CA LEU A 65 -4.12 12.26 2.88
C LEU A 65 -4.72 13.66 2.74
N GLU A 66 -4.95 14.15 1.52
CA GLU A 66 -5.65 15.42 1.32
C GLU A 66 -7.09 15.35 1.87
N PRO A 67 -7.65 16.50 2.32
CA PRO A 67 -8.95 16.52 3.00
C PRO A 67 -10.07 15.83 2.21
N GLY A 68 -10.71 14.85 2.86
CA GLY A 68 -11.87 14.12 2.33
C GLY A 68 -11.54 12.95 1.39
N HIS A 69 -10.28 12.75 0.98
CA HIS A 69 -9.92 11.62 0.12
C HIS A 69 -9.99 10.28 0.85
N ILE A 70 -9.52 10.19 2.10
CA ILE A 70 -9.67 8.98 2.94
C ILE A 70 -11.15 8.61 3.11
N ASP A 71 -12.03 9.58 3.40
CA ASP A 71 -13.45 9.29 3.60
C ASP A 71 -14.12 8.77 2.32
N ARG A 72 -13.80 9.36 1.17
CA ARG A 72 -14.26 8.86 -0.13
C ARG A 72 -13.74 7.46 -0.41
N PHE A 73 -12.48 7.19 -0.11
CA PHE A 73 -11.89 5.88 -0.34
C PHE A 73 -12.50 4.82 0.58
N ARG A 74 -12.71 5.14 1.87
CA ARG A 74 -13.41 4.29 2.83
C ARG A 74 -14.85 3.98 2.38
N GLY A 75 -15.60 5.00 1.95
CA GLY A 75 -16.94 4.79 1.39
C GLY A 75 -16.92 3.85 0.18
N TRP A 76 -15.95 4.01 -0.72
CA TRP A 76 -15.78 3.12 -1.86
C TRP A 76 -15.45 1.67 -1.45
N LEU A 77 -14.59 1.47 -0.43
CA LEU A 77 -14.30 0.12 0.08
C LEU A 77 -15.58 -0.56 0.59
N GLU A 78 -16.43 0.17 1.32
CA GLU A 78 -17.72 -0.30 1.81
C GLU A 78 -18.68 -0.62 0.66
N GLU A 79 -18.87 0.33 -0.28
CA GLU A 79 -19.75 0.17 -1.46
C GLU A 79 -19.37 -1.03 -2.33
N THR A 80 -18.08 -1.33 -2.43
CA THR A 80 -17.58 -2.43 -3.26
C THR A 80 -17.41 -3.75 -2.51
N ASN A 81 -17.72 -3.78 -1.22
CA ASN A 81 -17.44 -4.91 -0.32
C ASN A 81 -15.98 -5.38 -0.46
N THR A 82 -15.06 -4.42 -0.42
CA THR A 82 -13.61 -4.65 -0.42
C THR A 82 -13.00 -4.13 0.88
N TYR A 83 -11.78 -4.55 1.20
CA TYR A 83 -11.06 -4.03 2.36
C TYR A 83 -9.55 -4.09 2.18
N VAL A 84 -8.85 -3.18 2.84
CA VAL A 84 -7.38 -3.15 2.92
C VAL A 84 -6.98 -3.58 4.32
N PHE A 85 -6.05 -4.51 4.42
CA PHE A 85 -5.41 -4.92 5.69
C PHE A 85 -3.90 -4.76 5.66
N THR A 86 -3.31 -4.49 4.49
CA THR A 86 -1.88 -4.26 4.37
C THR A 86 -1.58 -3.23 3.30
N ILE A 87 -0.56 -2.39 3.56
CA ILE A 87 -0.02 -1.44 2.59
C ILE A 87 1.47 -1.71 2.36
N ASN A 88 1.86 -1.84 1.09
CA ASN A 88 3.24 -1.89 0.65
C ASN A 88 3.74 -0.49 0.27
N GLY A 89 4.70 0.01 1.05
CA GLY A 89 5.37 1.28 0.86
C GLY A 89 6.68 1.21 0.09
N PHE A 90 6.93 0.13 -0.65
CA PHE A 90 8.14 -0.06 -1.42
C PHE A 90 7.81 -0.34 -2.89
N PRO A 91 8.37 0.44 -3.84
CA PRO A 91 9.33 1.53 -3.67
C PRO A 91 8.72 2.86 -3.20
N TYR A 92 9.58 3.81 -2.83
CA TYR A 92 9.15 5.17 -2.42
C TYR A 92 8.40 5.93 -3.51
N GLY A 93 8.75 5.72 -4.77
CA GLY A 93 8.15 6.38 -5.93
C GLY A 93 8.64 5.73 -7.22
N ASP A 94 8.65 6.51 -8.31
CA ASP A 94 8.95 6.05 -9.67
C ASP A 94 10.09 5.02 -9.75
N PHE A 95 9.70 3.78 -10.00
CA PHE A 95 10.62 2.69 -10.37
C PHE A 95 10.54 2.36 -11.88
N HIS A 96 9.59 2.97 -12.59
CA HIS A 96 9.41 2.76 -14.02
C HIS A 96 10.34 3.69 -14.81
N GLY A 97 11.45 3.15 -15.32
CA GLY A 97 12.29 3.82 -16.33
C GLY A 97 13.69 4.27 -15.88
N THR A 98 14.10 4.07 -14.63
CA THR A 98 15.47 4.38 -14.18
C THR A 98 16.37 3.15 -14.18
N ARG A 99 17.48 3.23 -14.91
CA ARG A 99 18.40 2.13 -15.26
C ARG A 99 19.25 1.57 -14.09
N VAL A 100 18.99 1.97 -12.84
CA VAL A 100 19.83 1.64 -11.68
C VAL A 100 19.00 0.91 -10.63
N LYS A 101 19.14 -0.42 -10.58
CA LYS A 101 18.36 -1.31 -9.72
C LYS A 101 18.43 -0.93 -8.25
N GLU A 102 19.51 -0.29 -7.82
CA GLU A 102 19.76 0.06 -6.43
C GLU A 102 19.01 1.33 -6.00
N LYS A 103 18.72 2.27 -6.91
CA LYS A 103 18.06 3.54 -6.55
C LYS A 103 16.63 3.35 -6.03
N VAL A 104 16.02 2.20 -6.30
CA VAL A 104 14.73 1.79 -5.73
C VAL A 104 14.71 1.79 -4.19
N PHE A 105 15.88 1.61 -3.57
CA PHE A 105 16.07 1.62 -2.12
C PHE A 105 16.21 3.04 -1.54
N GLN A 106 16.20 4.08 -2.37
CA GLN A 106 16.24 5.47 -1.91
C GLN A 106 14.87 6.14 -1.99
N PRO A 107 14.57 7.09 -1.08
CA PRO A 107 15.26 7.34 0.19
C PRO A 107 15.23 6.11 1.10
N ASP A 108 16.34 5.89 1.80
CA ASP A 108 16.50 4.85 2.81
C ASP A 108 16.21 5.43 4.22
N TRP A 109 16.40 4.64 5.28
CA TRP A 109 16.11 5.09 6.65
C TRP A 109 17.08 6.14 7.21
N THR A 110 18.13 6.55 6.48
CA THR A 110 18.95 7.70 6.89
C THR A 110 18.27 9.03 6.56
N ASP A 111 17.25 9.01 5.71
CA ASP A 111 16.54 10.18 5.22
C ASP A 111 15.17 10.31 5.92
N PRO A 112 14.85 11.48 6.54
CA PRO A 112 13.58 11.67 7.24
C PRO A 112 12.35 11.48 6.34
N ARG A 113 12.50 11.67 5.02
CA ARG A 113 11.41 11.42 4.05
C ARG A 113 10.91 9.98 4.10
N ARG A 114 11.78 9.00 4.43
CA ARG A 114 11.36 7.59 4.60
C ARG A 114 10.49 7.41 5.85
N VAL A 115 10.79 8.13 6.93
CA VAL A 115 10.01 8.11 8.17
C VAL A 115 8.64 8.72 7.93
N GLU A 116 8.61 9.94 7.42
CA GLU A 116 7.38 10.68 7.10
C GLU A 116 6.45 9.85 6.21
N TYR A 117 7.00 9.27 5.15
CA TYR A 117 6.24 8.42 4.25
C TYR A 117 5.70 7.15 4.93
N THR A 118 6.52 6.46 5.74
CA THR A 118 6.06 5.26 6.45
C THR A 118 4.94 5.61 7.43
N MET A 119 5.04 6.77 8.10
CA MET A 119 3.99 7.29 8.98
C MET A 119 2.71 7.64 8.23
N ASP A 120 2.82 8.23 7.04
CA ASP A 120 1.66 8.49 6.17
C ASP A 120 0.91 7.21 5.81
N LEU A 121 1.62 6.12 5.50
CA LEU A 121 1.01 4.82 5.24
C LEU A 121 0.26 4.29 6.47
N PHE A 122 0.82 4.44 7.68
CA PHE A 122 0.12 4.07 8.91
C PHE A 122 -1.11 4.94 9.18
N ARG A 123 -1.04 6.26 8.92
CA ARG A 123 -2.21 7.16 9.04
C ARG A 123 -3.33 6.77 8.08
N ILE A 124 -2.99 6.47 6.84
CA ILE A 124 -3.93 5.97 5.83
C ILE A 124 -4.53 4.65 6.30
N LEU A 125 -3.70 3.69 6.69
CA LEU A 125 -4.17 2.38 7.13
C LEU A 125 -5.08 2.48 8.35
N ALA A 126 -4.78 3.34 9.32
CA ALA A 126 -5.64 3.62 10.46
C ALA A 126 -7.00 4.21 10.05
N GLY A 127 -7.06 4.98 8.95
CA GLY A 127 -8.29 5.56 8.42
C GLY A 127 -9.16 4.59 7.61
N ILE A 128 -8.60 3.50 7.07
CA ILE A 128 -9.31 2.61 6.14
C ILE A 128 -9.39 1.14 6.58
N ALA A 129 -8.56 0.70 7.52
CA ALA A 129 -8.52 -0.70 7.94
C ALA A 129 -9.82 -1.11 8.63
N LYS A 130 -10.31 -2.30 8.31
CA LYS A 130 -11.49 -2.87 8.97
C LYS A 130 -11.11 -3.33 10.39
N PRO A 131 -11.92 -3.03 11.41
CA PRO A 131 -11.66 -3.52 12.77
C PRO A 131 -11.47 -5.04 12.83
N GLY A 132 -10.48 -5.50 13.59
CA GLY A 132 -10.22 -6.92 13.85
C GLY A 132 -9.50 -7.68 12.73
N THR A 133 -9.08 -7.05 11.63
CA THR A 133 -8.33 -7.75 10.58
C THR A 133 -6.86 -7.99 10.92
N GLY A 134 -6.31 -7.25 11.89
CA GLY A 134 -4.86 -7.00 11.91
C GLY A 134 -4.49 -6.09 10.74
N ALA A 135 -3.53 -5.20 10.94
CA ALA A 135 -3.13 -4.26 9.89
C ALA A 135 -1.62 -4.14 9.85
N SER A 136 -1.03 -4.15 8.65
CA SER A 136 0.42 -4.05 8.47
C SER A 136 0.83 -3.03 7.41
N VAL A 137 1.97 -2.38 7.63
CA VAL A 137 2.69 -1.64 6.59
C VAL A 137 4.01 -2.36 6.35
N SER A 138 4.30 -2.72 5.11
CA SER A 138 5.63 -3.19 4.70
C SER A 138 6.42 -2.03 4.08
N THR A 139 7.62 -1.80 4.55
CA THR A 139 8.51 -0.72 4.08
C THR A 139 9.93 -1.28 3.89
N LEU A 140 10.85 -0.43 3.43
CA LEU A 140 12.26 -0.80 3.31
C LEU A 140 12.81 -1.25 4.68
N PRO A 141 13.63 -2.31 4.79
CA PRO A 141 14.13 -2.76 6.10
C PRO A 141 15.24 -1.90 6.71
N GLY A 142 15.84 -0.97 5.95
CA GLY A 142 16.98 -0.17 6.39
C GLY A 142 17.59 0.59 5.22
N SER A 143 18.66 0.04 4.64
CA SER A 143 19.34 0.60 3.47
C SER A 143 19.91 -0.50 2.56
N HIS A 144 20.36 -0.13 1.37
CA HIS A 144 21.14 -1.01 0.52
C HIS A 144 22.62 -0.98 0.92
N LYS A 145 23.27 -2.15 0.99
CA LYS A 145 24.66 -2.31 1.44
C LYS A 145 25.68 -1.40 0.75
N SER A 146 25.42 -0.97 -0.48
CA SER A 146 26.34 -0.13 -1.26
C SER A 146 26.28 1.36 -0.91
N PHE A 147 25.32 1.80 -0.09
CA PHE A 147 25.13 3.22 0.21
C PHE A 147 25.98 3.71 1.39
N GLY A 148 26.53 2.81 2.21
CA GLY A 148 27.30 3.19 3.40
C GLY A 148 26.45 3.98 4.41
N ALA A 149 25.23 3.50 4.67
CA ALA A 149 24.27 4.17 5.54
C ALA A 149 24.81 4.37 6.97
N ASP A 150 24.51 5.54 7.53
CA ASP A 150 24.77 5.85 8.94
C ASP A 150 23.76 5.10 9.82
N GLU A 151 24.15 3.92 10.31
CA GLU A 151 23.31 3.06 11.16
C GLU A 151 22.77 3.78 12.41
N PRO A 152 23.58 4.57 13.16
CA PRO A 152 23.05 5.40 14.24
C PRO A 152 21.91 6.34 13.83
N VAL A 153 21.95 6.95 12.64
CA VAL A 153 20.83 7.77 12.14
C VAL A 153 19.61 6.89 11.86
N MET A 154 19.78 5.77 11.16
CA MET A 154 18.66 4.86 10.85
C MET A 154 17.96 4.34 12.11
N LEU A 155 18.73 3.96 13.13
CA LEU A 155 18.17 3.45 14.39
C LEU A 155 17.35 4.52 15.14
N ARG A 156 17.73 5.80 15.07
CA ARG A 156 16.94 6.89 15.63
C ARG A 156 15.60 7.03 14.91
N HIS A 157 15.63 7.05 13.58
CA HIS A 157 14.44 7.16 12.76
C HIS A 157 13.48 5.95 12.89
N LEU A 158 14.01 4.74 13.12
CA LEU A 158 13.20 3.54 13.35
C LEU A 158 12.50 3.54 14.72
N ALA A 159 12.95 4.36 15.67
CA ALA A 159 12.41 4.43 17.01
C ALA A 159 11.32 5.52 17.19
N GLU A 160 11.06 6.32 16.14
CA GLU A 160 9.99 7.33 16.09
C GLU A 160 8.62 6.70 15.77
#